data_AF-A0A1I6YU53-F1
#
_entry.id   AF-A0A1I6YU53-F1
#
_cell.length_a   1.000
_cell.length_b   1.000
_cell.length_c   1.000
_cell.angle_alpha   90.00
_cell.angle_beta   90.00
_cell.angle_gamma   90.00
#
_symmetry.space_group_name_H-M   'P 1'
#
loop_
_entity.id
_entity.type
_entity.pdbx_description
1 polymer ?
#
loop_
_entity_poly.entity_id
_entity_poly.type
_entity_poly.pdbx_seq_one_letter_code
_entity_poly.pdbx_strand_id
1 'polypeptide(L)'
;MKWLVLPLFLWSMNLYAQSFFWKEKELTPKSSAAELEGFIRQFKASELQWNTNIYSNFPCRLKNAKGNWQLYDKTTGNLLFAHPQKLNKMSVEFPTPAQEELNFTVVNYQDKKGVISFYSEFIPPVIWEEIVFENLAELDSDFRKIDSLLALPSQDFESWEIDNFSPYARYGGEANLLDYLEVAGKKDGKWYRIELRSEGPDILEFVSGLGCTNKEDLSRPTFLSLTALDFMAQMQKEHKLDLIESYDGHAVYCYGRSAKTHQWGVFGGEGTFELIAPIYDSVKYHEDASCFELWLEGKVFVYNMGYENLFEEQSFDGFEVVFLDYMYGVAVKSNNAWQLYDGQTGDLLVKGSAPTIDELIELWLNRFDEE
;
A
#
# COMPACT_ATOMS: atom_id res chain seq x y z
N MET A 1 22.73 34.07 -52.29
CA MET A 1 21.27 34.13 -52.56
C MET A 1 20.70 32.78 -52.15
N LYS A 2 19.61 32.79 -51.35
CA LYS A 2 18.76 31.66 -50.93
C LYS A 2 19.33 30.72 -49.85
N TRP A 3 18.70 30.46 -48.70
CA TRP A 3 17.66 31.12 -47.91
C TRP A 3 17.91 30.67 -46.46
N LEU A 4 18.02 31.62 -45.55
CA LEU A 4 17.99 31.40 -44.11
C LEU A 4 16.51 31.48 -43.71
N VAL A 5 15.86 30.34 -43.47
CA VAL A 5 14.55 30.25 -42.82
C VAL A 5 14.50 28.92 -42.08
N LEU A 6 14.60 28.97 -40.75
CA LEU A 6 13.48 28.54 -39.91
C LEU A 6 13.56 29.26 -38.55
N PRO A 7 12.41 29.59 -37.97
CA PRO A 7 12.20 30.81 -37.23
C PRO A 7 12.30 30.59 -35.71
N LEU A 8 12.71 31.67 -35.04
CA LEU A 8 12.10 32.19 -33.81
C LEU A 8 10.85 31.43 -33.32
N PHE A 9 11.06 30.39 -32.53
CA PHE A 9 10.12 29.86 -31.54
C PHE A 9 10.86 29.80 -30.18
N LEU A 10 11.36 30.95 -29.74
CA LEU A 10 11.97 31.13 -28.40
C LEU A 10 11.38 32.35 -27.67
N TRP A 11 10.21 32.81 -28.10
CA TRP A 11 9.48 33.87 -27.41
C TRP A 11 8.28 33.28 -26.68
N SER A 12 8.34 33.44 -25.35
CA SER A 12 7.28 33.29 -24.37
C SER A 12 6.61 31.92 -24.22
N MET A 13 7.39 30.89 -23.88
CA MET A 13 6.97 30.05 -22.76
C MET A 13 7.58 30.62 -21.47
N ASN A 14 7.11 31.81 -21.06
CA ASN A 14 7.12 32.22 -19.65
C ASN A 14 5.96 31.47 -18.96
N LEU A 15 5.87 30.16 -19.17
CA LEU A 15 4.93 29.31 -18.48
C LEU A 15 5.57 29.04 -17.11
N TYR A 16 5.24 29.93 -16.18
CA TYR A 16 5.40 29.80 -14.73
C TYR A 16 6.79 29.34 -14.29
N ALA A 17 7.75 30.27 -14.20
CA ALA A 17 9.00 29.95 -13.52
C ALA A 17 8.71 29.70 -12.03
N GLN A 18 9.33 28.66 -11.44
CA GLN A 18 9.28 28.44 -10.00
C GLN A 18 9.62 29.74 -9.27
N SER A 19 8.76 30.17 -8.36
CA SER A 19 9.02 31.34 -7.53
C SER A 19 8.60 31.16 -6.07
N PHE A 20 9.19 31.97 -5.20
CA PHE A 20 8.81 32.11 -3.80
C PHE A 20 9.30 33.46 -3.25
N PHE A 21 8.72 33.92 -2.15
CA PHE A 21 9.13 35.18 -1.52
C PHE A 21 10.21 34.96 -0.44
N TRP A 22 11.25 35.80 -0.48
CA TRP A 22 12.30 35.90 0.51
C TRP A 22 12.54 37.38 0.84
N LYS A 23 12.28 37.78 2.09
CA LYS A 23 12.39 39.20 2.53
C LYS A 23 11.63 40.15 1.60
N GLU A 24 10.37 39.83 1.33
CA GLU A 24 9.47 40.61 0.44
C GLU A 24 9.89 40.64 -1.04
N LYS A 25 10.99 39.98 -1.42
CA LYS A 25 11.41 39.84 -2.82
C LYS A 25 11.04 38.47 -3.36
N GLU A 26 10.49 38.44 -4.56
CA GLU A 26 10.28 37.20 -5.30
C GLU A 26 11.62 36.68 -5.83
N LEU A 27 11.96 35.44 -5.47
CA LEU A 27 13.11 34.72 -6.00
C LEU A 27 12.64 33.74 -7.08
N THR A 28 13.39 33.68 -8.17
CA THR A 28 13.19 32.77 -9.30
C THR A 28 14.54 32.24 -9.79
N PRO A 29 14.59 31.22 -10.67
CA PRO A 29 15.82 30.81 -11.35
C PRO A 29 16.55 31.92 -12.12
N LYS A 30 15.88 33.05 -12.41
CA LYS A 30 16.43 34.20 -13.13
C LYS A 30 16.82 35.36 -12.19
N SER A 31 16.64 35.23 -10.88
CA SER A 31 17.05 36.26 -9.91
C SER A 31 18.55 36.56 -10.00
N SER A 32 18.95 37.75 -9.57
CA SER A 32 20.35 38.16 -9.68
C SER A 32 21.25 37.29 -8.80
N ALA A 33 22.52 37.11 -9.21
CA ALA A 33 23.49 36.36 -8.43
C ALA A 33 23.62 36.86 -6.99
N ALA A 34 23.58 38.18 -6.77
CA ALA A 34 23.64 38.78 -5.45
C ALA A 34 22.44 38.41 -4.56
N GLU A 35 21.24 38.28 -5.14
CA GLU A 35 20.04 37.86 -4.41
C GLU A 35 20.11 36.38 -4.03
N LEU A 36 20.51 35.52 -4.98
CA LEU A 36 20.67 34.09 -4.74
C LEU A 36 21.78 33.80 -3.72
N GLU A 37 22.92 34.49 -3.81
CA GLU A 37 24.00 34.40 -2.83
C GLU A 37 23.54 34.86 -1.43
N GLY A 38 22.74 35.91 -1.35
CA GLY A 38 22.15 36.38 -0.11
C GLY A 38 21.26 35.33 0.56
N PHE A 39 20.43 34.67 -0.24
CA PHE A 39 19.56 33.57 0.21
C PHE A 39 20.37 32.35 0.67
N ILE A 40 21.31 31.88 -0.16
CA ILE A 40 22.20 30.75 0.17
C ILE A 40 22.99 31.01 1.47
N ARG A 41 23.53 32.23 1.62
CA ARG A 41 24.30 32.63 2.80
C ARG A 41 23.46 32.63 4.08
N GLN A 42 22.18 33.02 4.02
CA GLN A 42 21.28 33.00 5.20
C GLN A 42 21.21 31.60 5.83
N PHE A 43 21.14 30.56 4.99
CA PHE A 43 21.03 29.17 5.43
C PHE A 43 22.39 28.47 5.60
N LYS A 44 23.50 29.19 5.47
CA LYS A 44 24.87 28.64 5.51
C LYS A 44 25.04 27.47 4.50
N ALA A 45 24.39 27.59 3.36
CA ALA A 45 24.46 26.62 2.28
C ALA A 45 25.61 26.94 1.33
N SER A 46 26.01 25.94 0.54
CA SER A 46 27.06 26.03 -0.47
C SER A 46 26.50 26.03 -1.89
N GLU A 47 25.36 25.38 -2.09
CA GLU A 47 24.70 25.23 -3.39
C GLU A 47 23.19 25.35 -3.23
N LEU A 48 22.52 25.79 -4.30
CA LEU A 48 21.07 25.80 -4.46
C LEU A 48 20.71 25.03 -5.72
N GLN A 49 19.70 24.19 -5.64
CA GLN A 49 19.08 23.56 -6.79
C GLN A 49 17.59 23.88 -6.82
N TRP A 50 17.05 24.21 -7.99
CA TRP A 50 15.63 24.46 -8.20
C TRP A 50 14.84 23.17 -8.42
N ASN A 51 13.62 23.10 -7.91
CA ASN A 51 12.68 22.04 -8.22
C ASN A 51 12.13 22.27 -9.64
N THR A 52 11.98 21.18 -10.41
CA THR A 52 11.36 21.23 -11.73
C THR A 52 9.84 21.24 -11.65
N ASN A 53 9.25 20.79 -10.54
CA ASN A 53 7.82 20.94 -10.27
C ASN A 53 7.54 22.36 -9.75
N ILE A 54 7.09 23.24 -10.65
CA ILE A 54 6.86 24.67 -10.39
C ILE A 54 5.76 24.96 -9.36
N TYR A 55 4.85 23.99 -9.13
CA TYR A 55 3.76 24.12 -8.17
C TYR A 55 4.15 23.68 -6.76
N SER A 56 5.28 22.96 -6.62
CA SER A 56 5.76 22.43 -5.36
C SER A 56 5.90 23.50 -4.27
N ASN A 57 5.51 23.14 -3.06
CA ASN A 57 5.80 23.85 -1.81
C ASN A 57 7.29 23.83 -1.48
N PHE A 58 8.06 22.98 -2.17
CA PHE A 58 9.51 22.87 -2.06
C PHE A 58 10.20 23.38 -3.33
N PRO A 59 10.24 24.71 -3.55
CA PRO A 59 10.72 25.31 -4.79
C PRO A 59 12.21 25.08 -5.04
N CYS A 60 12.99 24.82 -3.99
CA CYS A 60 14.41 24.57 -4.10
C CYS A 60 14.90 23.70 -2.95
N ARG A 61 16.11 23.17 -3.12
CA ARG A 61 16.86 22.51 -2.05
C ARG A 61 18.25 23.14 -1.94
N LEU A 62 18.74 23.18 -0.72
CA LEU A 62 19.99 23.82 -0.35
C LEU A 62 20.98 22.77 0.17
N LYS A 63 22.24 22.86 -0.26
CA LYS A 63 23.29 21.95 0.18
C LYS A 63 24.03 22.53 1.36
N ASN A 64 23.90 21.91 2.53
CA ASN A 64 24.57 22.41 3.73
C ASN A 64 26.09 22.18 3.71
N ALA A 65 26.78 22.69 4.74
CA ALA A 65 28.23 22.56 4.88
C ALA A 65 28.75 21.11 4.96
N LYS A 66 27.87 20.13 5.21
CA LYS A 66 28.22 18.69 5.22
C LYS A 66 28.00 18.02 3.87
N GLY A 67 27.57 18.78 2.85
CA GLY A 67 27.27 18.27 1.51
C GLY A 67 25.89 17.65 1.37
N ASN A 68 25.03 17.74 2.39
CA ASN A 68 23.69 17.14 2.36
C ASN A 68 22.65 18.13 1.83
N TRP A 69 21.73 17.64 1.01
CA TRP A 69 20.60 18.42 0.49
C TRP A 69 19.44 18.50 1.49
N GLN A 70 18.88 19.70 1.66
CA GLN A 70 17.71 19.98 2.51
C GLN A 70 16.66 20.75 1.70
N LEU A 71 15.38 20.39 1.83
CA LEU A 71 14.29 21.08 1.14
C LEU A 71 14.01 22.43 1.82
N TYR A 72 13.84 23.47 1.01
CA TYR A 72 13.30 24.74 1.47
C TYR A 72 11.80 24.72 1.31
N ASP A 73 11.07 24.93 2.39
CA ASP A 73 9.62 25.00 2.42
C ASP A 73 9.18 26.46 2.26
N LYS A 74 8.49 26.78 1.16
CA LYS A 74 8.03 28.14 0.87
C LYS A 74 6.90 28.60 1.79
N THR A 75 6.18 27.67 2.42
CA THR A 75 5.06 27.97 3.32
C THR A 75 5.57 28.44 4.69
N THR A 76 6.57 27.74 5.23
CA THR A 76 7.18 28.09 6.54
C THR A 76 8.36 29.05 6.40
N GLY A 77 8.94 29.18 5.22
CA GLY A 77 10.13 29.99 4.97
C GLY A 77 11.41 29.40 5.60
N ASN A 78 11.38 28.12 5.94
CA ASN A 78 12.47 27.41 6.62
C ASN A 78 12.97 26.22 5.81
N LEU A 79 14.14 25.70 6.21
CA LEU A 79 14.62 24.41 5.74
C LEU A 79 13.94 23.30 6.52
N LEU A 80 13.26 22.38 5.83
CA LEU A 80 12.80 21.15 6.44
C LEU A 80 14.00 20.39 7.02
N PHE A 81 13.79 19.84 8.21
CA PHE A 81 14.78 19.02 8.89
C PHE A 81 16.11 19.75 9.18
N ALA A 82 16.05 21.06 9.41
CA ALA A 82 17.20 21.85 9.83
C ALA A 82 17.79 21.40 11.17
N HIS A 83 17.06 20.60 11.96
CA HIS A 83 17.54 20.05 13.22
C HIS A 83 18.68 19.03 13.02
N PRO A 84 19.92 19.34 13.44
CA PRO A 84 21.11 18.57 13.07
C PRO A 84 21.11 17.13 13.59
N GLN A 85 20.39 16.83 14.67
CA GLN A 85 20.60 15.56 15.36
C GLN A 85 20.03 14.34 14.60
N LYS A 86 19.04 14.53 13.70
CA LYS A 86 18.34 13.39 13.07
C LYS A 86 18.73 13.13 11.61
N LEU A 87 19.07 14.15 10.81
CA LEU A 87 19.38 13.98 9.37
C LEU A 87 20.78 14.44 8.96
N ASN A 88 21.73 14.52 9.90
CA ASN A 88 23.07 15.08 9.67
C ASN A 88 23.93 14.40 8.58
N LYS A 89 23.44 13.33 7.99
CA LYS A 89 24.10 12.49 6.98
C LYS A 89 23.17 12.11 5.81
N MET A 90 21.97 12.71 5.74
CA MET A 90 20.96 12.35 4.76
C MET A 90 20.73 13.50 3.79
N SER A 91 20.57 13.17 2.52
CA SER A 91 20.23 14.14 1.46
C SER A 91 18.82 13.92 0.98
N VAL A 92 17.99 14.95 1.05
CA VAL A 92 16.58 14.88 0.67
C VAL A 92 16.41 15.03 -0.84
N GLU A 93 15.58 14.20 -1.45
CA GLU A 93 15.14 14.32 -2.85
C GLU A 93 13.99 15.33 -2.98
N PHE A 94 13.84 15.93 -4.15
CA PHE A 94 12.62 16.67 -4.43
C PHE A 94 11.45 15.69 -4.45
N PRO A 95 10.33 16.00 -3.77
CA PRO A 95 9.15 15.18 -3.91
C PRO A 95 8.57 15.34 -5.31
N THR A 96 8.03 14.24 -5.81
CA THR A 96 7.10 14.24 -6.93
C THR A 96 5.75 14.84 -6.51
N PRO A 97 4.87 15.24 -7.44
CA PRO A 97 3.52 15.72 -7.10
C PRO A 97 2.75 14.77 -6.16
N ALA A 98 2.74 13.46 -6.44
CA ALA A 98 2.03 12.49 -5.60
C ALA A 98 2.67 12.36 -4.21
N GLN A 99 4.00 12.38 -4.12
CA GLN A 99 4.71 12.36 -2.84
C GLN A 99 4.43 13.61 -2.01
N GLU A 100 4.36 14.77 -2.67
CA GLU A 100 4.06 16.02 -2.01
C GLU A 100 2.64 16.02 -1.44
N GLU A 101 1.66 15.60 -2.24
CA GLU A 101 0.27 15.47 -1.81
C GLU A 101 0.13 14.49 -0.64
N LEU A 102 0.82 13.35 -0.73
CA LEU A 102 0.86 12.35 0.34
C LEU A 102 1.85 12.70 1.44
N ASN A 103 2.32 13.94 1.53
CA ASN A 103 3.12 14.49 2.62
C ASN A 103 4.42 13.74 2.99
N PHE A 104 5.13 13.20 1.99
CA PHE A 104 6.42 12.55 2.20
C PHE A 104 7.45 12.79 1.08
N THR A 105 8.70 12.43 1.32
CA THR A 105 9.75 12.38 0.29
C THR A 105 10.77 11.29 0.58
N VAL A 106 11.70 11.08 -0.37
CA VAL A 106 12.82 10.16 -0.26
C VAL A 106 14.05 10.88 0.31
N VAL A 107 14.77 10.16 1.17
CA VAL A 107 16.10 10.55 1.65
C VAL A 107 17.14 9.54 1.19
N ASN A 108 18.31 10.04 0.81
CA ASN A 108 19.48 9.22 0.51
C ASN A 108 20.42 9.23 1.71
N TYR A 109 20.87 8.05 2.12
CA TYR A 109 21.88 7.85 3.15
C TYR A 109 22.93 6.85 2.64
N GLN A 110 24.10 7.36 2.25
CA GLN A 110 25.15 6.54 1.61
C GLN A 110 24.62 5.87 0.33
N ASP A 111 24.64 4.55 0.26
CA ASP A 111 24.12 3.69 -0.81
C ASP A 111 22.66 3.25 -0.56
N LYS A 112 22.03 3.75 0.51
CA LYS A 112 20.70 3.37 0.96
C LYS A 112 19.69 4.50 0.78
N LYS A 113 18.41 4.13 0.78
CA LYS A 113 17.28 5.06 0.69
C LYS A 113 16.40 4.97 1.92
N GLY A 114 15.68 6.04 2.23
CA GLY A 114 14.65 6.07 3.26
C GLY A 114 13.47 6.89 2.80
N VAL A 115 12.35 6.75 3.50
CA VAL A 115 11.19 7.62 3.31
C VAL A 115 11.00 8.45 4.57
N ILE A 116 10.64 9.72 4.40
CA ILE A 116 10.42 10.65 5.51
C ILE A 116 9.15 11.47 5.25
N SER A 117 8.34 11.67 6.29
CA SER A 117 7.20 12.58 6.26
C SER A 117 7.67 14.03 6.40
N PHE A 118 6.99 14.98 5.75
CA PHE A 118 7.29 16.41 5.94
C PHE A 118 6.89 16.93 7.32
N TYR A 119 5.86 16.36 7.92
CA TYR A 119 5.27 16.85 9.18
C TYR A 119 5.78 16.11 10.40
N SER A 120 6.30 14.89 10.23
CA SER A 120 6.90 14.13 11.32
C SER A 120 8.41 14.34 11.38
N GLU A 121 8.85 15.53 11.81
CA GLU A 121 10.28 15.75 12.16
C GLU A 121 10.74 14.86 13.33
N PHE A 122 9.79 14.22 14.03
CA PHE A 122 10.05 13.39 15.19
C PHE A 122 10.36 11.94 14.84
N ILE A 123 9.84 11.40 13.73
CA ILE A 123 10.05 10.01 13.33
C ILE A 123 11.29 9.94 12.42
N PRO A 124 12.38 9.27 12.85
CA PRO A 124 13.54 9.07 11.99
C PRO A 124 13.13 8.20 10.78
N PRO A 125 13.68 8.49 9.59
CA PRO A 125 13.37 7.68 8.42
C PRO A 125 13.89 6.26 8.62
N VAL A 126 13.08 5.28 8.22
CA VAL A 126 13.54 3.90 8.11
C VAL A 126 14.43 3.81 6.87
N ILE A 127 15.65 3.30 7.06
CA ILE A 127 16.63 3.17 5.99
C ILE A 127 16.60 1.74 5.43
N TRP A 128 16.52 1.68 4.11
CA TRP A 128 16.34 0.51 3.27
C TRP A 128 17.49 0.39 2.26
N GLU A 129 17.87 -0.83 1.93
CA GLU A 129 18.83 -1.13 0.86
C GLU A 129 18.26 -0.73 -0.50
N GLU A 130 16.96 -0.95 -0.67
CA GLU A 130 16.21 -0.64 -1.88
C GLU A 130 14.80 -0.19 -1.49
N ILE A 131 14.24 0.77 -2.23
CA ILE A 131 12.83 1.18 -2.11
C ILE A 131 12.22 1.19 -3.49
N VAL A 132 11.06 0.57 -3.63
CA VAL A 132 10.26 0.58 -4.85
C VAL A 132 8.91 1.20 -4.54
N PHE A 133 8.47 2.08 -5.44
CA PHE A 133 7.14 2.68 -5.41
C PHE A 133 6.37 2.14 -6.62
N GLU A 134 5.38 1.30 -6.38
CA GLU A 134 4.45 0.88 -7.43
C GLU A 134 3.39 1.96 -7.64
N ASN A 135 2.90 2.10 -8.86
CA ASN A 135 1.84 3.04 -9.24
C ASN A 135 2.15 4.55 -9.05
N LEU A 136 3.30 4.92 -8.48
CA LEU A 136 3.67 6.32 -8.26
C LEU A 136 3.65 7.15 -9.56
N ALA A 137 4.14 6.59 -10.66
CA ALA A 137 4.15 7.28 -11.96
C ALA A 137 2.73 7.56 -12.50
N GLU A 138 1.76 6.68 -12.23
CA GLU A 138 0.36 6.92 -12.59
C GLU A 138 -0.24 8.02 -11.73
N LEU A 139 -0.04 7.97 -10.42
CA LEU A 139 -0.48 9.02 -9.50
C LEU A 139 0.10 10.37 -9.89
N ASP A 140 1.40 10.44 -10.15
CA ASP A 140 2.09 11.66 -10.60
C ASP A 140 1.49 12.22 -11.89
N SER A 141 1.15 11.35 -12.84
CA SER A 141 0.49 11.75 -14.08
C SER A 141 -0.88 12.38 -13.80
N ASP A 142 -1.65 11.81 -12.88
CA ASP A 142 -2.98 12.35 -12.53
C ASP A 142 -2.89 13.68 -11.78
N PHE A 143 -1.99 13.82 -10.80
CA PHE A 143 -1.77 15.10 -10.11
C PHE A 143 -1.30 16.21 -11.06
N ARG A 144 -0.41 15.91 -12.00
CA ARG A 144 0.02 16.91 -13.01
C ARG A 144 -1.11 17.39 -13.91
N LYS A 145 -2.11 16.54 -14.20
CA LYS A 145 -3.29 16.96 -14.97
C LYS A 145 -4.08 18.00 -14.17
N ILE A 146 -4.29 17.77 -12.88
CA ILE A 146 -4.96 18.76 -12.01
C ILE A 146 -4.19 20.07 -11.99
N ASP A 147 -2.88 20.04 -11.75
CA ASP A 147 -2.05 21.26 -11.74
C ASP A 147 -2.20 22.05 -13.05
N SER A 148 -2.24 21.34 -14.17
CA SER A 148 -2.42 21.92 -15.51
C SER A 148 -3.81 22.56 -15.67
N LEU A 149 -4.86 21.96 -15.10
CA LEU A 149 -6.22 22.51 -15.10
C LEU A 149 -6.32 23.74 -14.19
N LEU A 150 -5.71 23.70 -13.00
CA LEU A 150 -5.68 24.82 -12.04
C LEU A 150 -4.87 26.02 -12.56
N ALA A 151 -3.94 25.80 -13.50
CA ALA A 151 -3.17 26.86 -14.14
C ALA A 151 -3.98 27.68 -15.16
N LEU A 152 -5.18 27.22 -15.56
CA LEU A 152 -6.04 27.93 -16.51
C LEU A 152 -6.76 29.10 -15.82
N PRO A 153 -7.11 30.17 -16.55
CA PRO A 153 -7.85 31.30 -15.99
C PRO A 153 -9.15 30.82 -15.36
N SER A 154 -9.43 31.23 -14.13
CA SER A 154 -10.57 30.77 -13.31
C SER A 154 -11.98 31.03 -13.91
N GLN A 155 -12.08 31.66 -15.07
CA GLN A 155 -13.33 31.87 -15.80
C GLN A 155 -13.71 30.72 -16.72
N ASP A 156 -12.80 29.77 -16.99
CA ASP A 156 -12.99 28.73 -18.00
C ASP A 156 -13.34 27.34 -17.44
N PHE A 157 -13.41 27.17 -16.12
CA PHE A 157 -13.68 25.88 -15.48
C PHE A 157 -14.82 25.96 -14.47
N GLU A 158 -15.81 25.07 -14.64
CA GLU A 158 -16.81 24.83 -13.61
C GLU A 158 -16.23 23.90 -12.55
N SER A 159 -16.52 24.14 -11.26
CA SER A 159 -15.92 23.41 -10.13
C SER A 159 -16.10 21.89 -10.21
N TRP A 160 -17.17 21.42 -10.88
CA TRP A 160 -17.45 20.00 -11.05
C TRP A 160 -16.44 19.28 -11.96
N GLU A 161 -15.75 19.98 -12.87
CA GLU A 161 -14.74 19.36 -13.72
C GLU A 161 -13.48 19.03 -12.90
N ILE A 162 -13.07 19.92 -11.99
CA ILE A 162 -11.94 19.68 -11.09
C ILE A 162 -12.25 18.51 -10.15
N ASP A 163 -13.46 18.46 -9.61
CA ASP A 163 -13.89 17.37 -8.73
C ASP A 163 -13.87 16.02 -9.46
N ASN A 164 -14.29 15.96 -10.74
CA ASN A 164 -14.26 14.71 -11.53
C ASN A 164 -12.84 14.26 -11.92
N PHE A 165 -11.88 15.18 -12.02
CA PHE A 165 -10.47 14.87 -12.33
C PHE A 165 -9.60 14.69 -11.09
N SER A 166 -10.15 14.96 -9.90
CA SER A 166 -9.43 14.77 -8.65
C SER A 166 -9.11 13.28 -8.43
N PRO A 167 -7.84 12.89 -8.22
CA PRO A 167 -7.46 11.57 -7.75
C PRO A 167 -8.25 11.18 -6.50
N TYR A 168 -8.53 12.14 -5.61
CA TYR A 168 -9.39 11.89 -4.46
C TYR A 168 -10.79 11.43 -4.85
N ALA A 169 -11.41 12.01 -5.87
CA ALA A 169 -12.73 11.55 -6.32
C ALA A 169 -12.63 10.20 -7.06
N ARG A 170 -11.61 10.02 -7.90
CA ARG A 170 -11.36 8.77 -8.64
C ARG A 170 -11.11 7.59 -7.71
N TYR A 171 -10.40 7.83 -6.61
CA TYR A 171 -9.98 6.79 -5.67
C TYR A 171 -10.81 6.79 -4.38
N GLY A 172 -11.69 7.76 -4.13
CA GLY A 172 -12.65 7.75 -2.99
C GLY A 172 -12.15 8.41 -1.70
N GLY A 173 -11.19 9.31 -1.78
CA GLY A 173 -10.66 10.11 -0.66
C GLY A 173 -9.16 9.91 -0.42
N GLU A 174 -8.62 10.60 0.58
CA GLU A 174 -7.19 10.56 0.93
C GLU A 174 -6.74 9.19 1.43
N ALA A 175 -7.55 8.57 2.29
CA ALA A 175 -7.30 7.22 2.78
C ALA A 175 -7.08 6.24 1.62
N ASN A 176 -7.96 6.28 0.62
CA ASN A 176 -7.87 5.36 -0.52
C ASN A 176 -6.69 5.65 -1.46
N LEU A 177 -6.13 6.87 -1.46
CA LEU A 177 -4.89 7.18 -2.20
C LEU A 177 -3.66 6.55 -1.53
N LEU A 178 -3.61 6.58 -0.20
CA LEU A 178 -2.56 5.88 0.57
C LEU A 178 -2.63 4.37 0.32
N ASP A 179 -3.84 3.84 0.14
CA ASP A 179 -4.07 2.43 -0.18
C ASP A 179 -3.59 2.08 -1.60
N TYR A 180 -3.64 3.05 -2.52
CA TYR A 180 -3.25 2.88 -3.92
C TYR A 180 -1.73 2.88 -4.14
N LEU A 181 -1.01 3.73 -3.39
CA LEU A 181 0.44 3.79 -3.49
C LEU A 181 1.07 2.62 -2.72
N GLU A 182 1.52 1.60 -3.44
CA GLU A 182 2.26 0.51 -2.81
C GLU A 182 3.74 0.84 -2.72
N VAL A 183 4.26 0.82 -1.49
CA VAL A 183 5.67 1.04 -1.24
C VAL A 183 6.28 -0.24 -0.69
N ALA A 184 7.40 -0.66 -1.27
CA ALA A 184 8.15 -1.84 -0.83
C ALA A 184 9.59 -1.44 -0.49
N GLY A 185 10.11 -1.95 0.63
CA GLY A 185 11.48 -1.75 1.07
C GLY A 185 12.23 -3.07 1.19
N LYS A 186 13.49 -3.09 0.77
CA LYS A 186 14.39 -4.24 0.97
C LYS A 186 15.36 -3.96 2.11
N LYS A 187 15.51 -4.92 3.02
CA LYS A 187 16.45 -4.84 4.14
C LYS A 187 16.89 -6.23 4.56
N ASP A 188 18.20 -6.41 4.78
CA ASP A 188 18.78 -7.67 5.26
C ASP A 188 18.35 -8.88 4.39
N GLY A 189 18.25 -8.66 3.07
CA GLY A 189 17.86 -9.69 2.10
C GLY A 189 16.37 -10.03 2.04
N LYS A 190 15.51 -9.35 2.81
CA LYS A 190 14.05 -9.52 2.80
C LYS A 190 13.33 -8.31 2.25
N TRP A 191 12.16 -8.53 1.67
CA TRP A 191 11.22 -7.51 1.23
C TRP A 191 10.17 -7.23 2.30
N TYR A 192 9.83 -5.97 2.47
CA TYR A 192 8.85 -5.49 3.43
C TYR A 192 7.89 -4.56 2.71
N ARG A 193 6.60 -4.70 2.97
CA ARG A 193 5.64 -3.66 2.58
C ARG A 193 5.84 -2.49 3.53
N ILE A 194 5.91 -1.30 3.00
CA ILE A 194 5.96 -0.06 3.77
C ILE A 194 4.56 0.55 3.65
N GLU A 195 3.79 0.46 4.73
CA GLU A 195 2.48 1.07 4.79
C GLU A 195 2.62 2.52 5.26
N LEU A 196 2.02 3.43 4.51
CA LEU A 196 1.83 4.82 4.91
C LEU A 196 0.56 4.91 5.75
N ARG A 197 0.67 5.35 7.00
CA ARG A 197 -0.50 5.52 7.88
C ARG A 197 -0.66 6.95 8.30
N SER A 198 -1.85 7.50 8.10
CA SER A 198 -2.26 8.77 8.68
C SER A 198 -2.80 8.52 10.09
N GLU A 199 -2.02 8.84 11.13
CA GLU A 199 -2.54 8.93 12.51
C GLU A 199 -3.07 10.34 12.81
N GLY A 200 -3.89 10.86 11.88
CA GLY A 200 -4.38 12.24 11.89
C GLY A 200 -3.76 13.09 10.77
N PRO A 201 -4.17 14.36 10.66
CA PRO A 201 -3.90 15.19 9.48
C PRO A 201 -2.41 15.39 9.17
N ASP A 202 -1.52 15.20 10.16
CA ASP A 202 -0.13 15.62 10.07
C ASP A 202 0.89 14.52 10.43
N ILE A 203 0.47 13.27 10.66
CA ILE A 203 1.39 12.19 11.05
C ILE A 203 1.29 11.05 10.05
N LEU A 204 2.33 10.93 9.22
CA LEU A 204 2.56 9.75 8.40
C LEU A 204 3.57 8.83 9.06
N GLU A 205 3.09 7.67 9.49
CA GLU A 205 3.95 6.59 9.95
C GLU A 205 4.25 5.63 8.80
N PHE A 206 5.54 5.34 8.63
CA PHE A 206 6.00 4.30 7.72
C PHE A 206 6.16 3.02 8.52
N VAL A 207 5.14 2.18 8.49
CA VAL A 207 5.14 0.92 9.19
C VAL A 207 5.62 -0.17 8.24
N SER A 208 6.69 -0.87 8.63
CA SER A 208 7.10 -2.06 7.89
C SER A 208 6.17 -3.21 8.25
N GLY A 209 5.51 -3.79 7.25
CA GLY A 209 4.86 -5.08 7.37
C GLY A 209 5.87 -6.21 7.60
N LEU A 210 5.43 -7.44 7.40
CA LEU A 210 6.27 -8.62 7.66
C LEU A 210 7.22 -8.88 6.50
N GLY A 211 8.44 -9.27 6.85
CA GLY A 211 9.49 -9.51 5.87
C GLY A 211 9.30 -10.84 5.16
N CYS A 212 9.20 -10.82 3.83
CA CYS A 212 9.15 -12.00 2.97
C CYS A 212 10.40 -12.09 2.07
N THR A 213 10.59 -13.25 1.42
CA THR A 213 11.80 -13.50 0.60
C THR A 213 11.67 -12.90 -0.80
N ASN A 214 10.49 -13.02 -1.43
CA ASN A 214 10.23 -12.49 -2.76
C ASN A 214 9.31 -11.27 -2.67
N LYS A 215 9.50 -10.30 -3.55
CA LYS A 215 8.71 -9.07 -3.55
C LYS A 215 7.24 -9.35 -3.91
N GLU A 216 7.03 -10.32 -4.77
CA GLU A 216 5.71 -10.76 -5.24
C GLU A 216 4.88 -11.41 -4.13
N ASP A 217 5.53 -11.86 -3.05
CA ASP A 217 4.88 -12.41 -1.86
C ASP A 217 4.47 -11.31 -0.86
N LEU A 218 4.66 -10.03 -1.18
CA LEU A 218 4.16 -8.94 -0.32
C LEU A 218 2.63 -8.95 -0.34
N SER A 219 2.03 -9.18 0.82
CA SER A 219 0.59 -9.20 0.99
C SER A 219 -0.04 -7.84 0.66
N ARG A 220 -1.36 -7.87 0.43
CA ARG A 220 -2.20 -6.67 0.30
C ARG A 220 -2.08 -5.79 1.56
N PRO A 221 -2.31 -4.47 1.45
CA PRO A 221 -2.24 -3.60 2.62
C PRO A 221 -3.21 -4.10 3.69
N THR A 222 -2.71 -4.20 4.92
CA THR A 222 -3.40 -4.94 5.99
C THR A 222 -4.09 -4.04 7.00
N PHE A 223 -3.69 -2.75 7.07
CA PHE A 223 -4.17 -1.76 8.05
C PHE A 223 -4.10 -2.23 9.51
N LEU A 224 -3.28 -3.24 9.79
CA LEU A 224 -3.20 -3.89 11.09
C LEU A 224 -2.55 -2.98 12.12
N SER A 225 -3.13 -2.81 13.31
CA SER A 225 -2.46 -2.05 14.38
C SER A 225 -0.98 -2.48 14.60
N LEU A 226 -0.13 -1.59 15.14
CA LEU A 226 1.27 -1.97 15.46
C LEU A 226 1.34 -3.23 16.34
N THR A 227 0.42 -3.35 17.30
CA THR A 227 0.27 -4.54 18.15
C THR A 227 -0.02 -5.81 17.34
N ALA A 228 -0.88 -5.72 16.33
CA ALA A 228 -1.21 -6.83 15.44
C ALA A 228 0.01 -7.25 14.58
N LEU A 229 0.79 -6.29 14.09
CA LEU A 229 2.03 -6.57 13.36
C LEU A 229 3.09 -7.23 14.24
N ASP A 230 3.25 -6.76 15.49
CA ASP A 230 4.16 -7.36 16.46
C ASP A 230 3.77 -8.81 16.77
N PHE A 231 2.46 -9.06 16.94
CA PHE A 231 1.93 -10.40 17.15
C PHE A 231 2.21 -11.32 15.97
N MET A 232 1.94 -10.87 14.74
CA MET A 232 2.26 -11.65 13.54
C MET A 232 3.76 -11.88 13.36
N ALA A 233 4.61 -10.90 13.69
CA ALA A 233 6.07 -11.05 13.64
C ALA A 233 6.55 -12.09 14.64
N GLN A 234 5.95 -12.13 15.83
CA GLN A 234 6.20 -13.15 16.82
C GLN A 234 5.78 -14.53 16.31
N MET A 235 4.58 -14.68 15.75
CA MET A 235 4.12 -15.93 15.13
C MET A 235 5.06 -16.40 14.02
N GLN A 236 5.44 -15.50 13.11
CA GLN A 236 6.35 -15.81 12.00
C GLN A 236 7.68 -16.38 12.51
N LYS A 237 8.21 -15.81 13.60
CA LYS A 237 9.46 -16.25 14.22
C LYS A 237 9.31 -17.60 14.93
N GLU A 238 8.28 -17.77 15.76
CA GLU A 238 8.11 -18.96 16.61
C GLU A 238 7.81 -20.21 15.77
N HIS A 239 6.96 -20.06 14.75
CA HIS A 239 6.56 -21.15 13.85
C HIS A 239 7.44 -21.30 12.61
N LYS A 240 8.48 -20.45 12.48
CA LYS A 240 9.42 -20.44 11.34
C LYS A 240 8.68 -20.34 10.01
N LEU A 241 7.79 -19.36 9.92
CA LEU A 241 6.98 -19.09 8.73
C LEU A 241 7.76 -18.18 7.78
N ASP A 242 7.66 -18.42 6.47
CA ASP A 242 8.20 -17.51 5.45
C ASP A 242 7.18 -16.49 4.96
N LEU A 243 5.89 -16.82 5.09
CA LEU A 243 4.74 -15.97 4.76
C LEU A 243 3.65 -16.12 5.81
N ILE A 244 2.95 -15.03 6.12
CA ILE A 244 1.85 -15.00 7.08
C ILE A 244 0.88 -13.89 6.71
N GLU A 245 -0.43 -14.18 6.77
CA GLU A 245 -1.50 -13.30 6.30
C GLU A 245 -2.67 -13.33 7.28
N SER A 246 -3.19 -12.17 7.69
CA SER A 246 -4.42 -12.09 8.50
C SER A 246 -5.64 -12.33 7.61
N TYR A 247 -6.58 -13.12 8.10
CA TYR A 247 -7.87 -13.33 7.42
C TYR A 247 -9.05 -12.66 8.12
N ASP A 248 -8.82 -12.14 9.34
CA ASP A 248 -9.82 -11.47 10.16
C ASP A 248 -9.68 -9.94 10.18
N GLY A 249 -8.68 -9.39 9.46
CA GLY A 249 -8.40 -7.95 9.42
C GLY A 249 -7.88 -7.35 10.73
N HIS A 250 -7.71 -8.17 11.77
CA HIS A 250 -7.22 -7.75 13.09
C HIS A 250 -5.96 -8.49 13.52
N ALA A 251 -5.53 -9.46 12.71
CA ALA A 251 -4.46 -10.41 12.97
C ALA A 251 -4.56 -11.13 14.31
N VAL A 252 -5.77 -11.36 14.82
CA VAL A 252 -5.96 -12.33 15.90
C VAL A 252 -5.80 -13.74 15.34
N TYR A 253 -6.17 -13.91 14.06
CA TYR A 253 -6.03 -15.15 13.33
C TYR A 253 -5.41 -14.95 11.95
N CYS A 254 -4.54 -15.88 11.57
CA CYS A 254 -3.71 -15.79 10.39
C CYS A 254 -3.56 -17.14 9.68
N TYR A 255 -3.38 -17.10 8.36
CA TYR A 255 -2.74 -18.18 7.63
C TYR A 255 -1.23 -18.04 7.78
N GLY A 256 -0.51 -19.16 7.88
CA GLY A 256 0.95 -19.16 7.91
C GLY A 256 1.53 -20.23 6.99
N ARG A 257 2.54 -19.87 6.20
CA ARG A 257 3.28 -20.78 5.34
C ARG A 257 4.61 -21.16 5.96
N SER A 258 4.87 -22.45 6.08
CA SER A 258 6.11 -22.98 6.64
C SER A 258 7.30 -22.67 5.74
N ALA A 259 8.37 -22.07 6.30
CA ALA A 259 9.60 -21.81 5.56
C ALA A 259 10.32 -23.09 5.11
N LYS A 260 10.00 -24.25 5.72
CA LYS A 260 10.65 -25.54 5.42
C LYS A 260 9.91 -26.32 4.34
N THR A 261 8.59 -26.39 4.43
CA THR A 261 7.76 -27.23 3.56
C THR A 261 6.99 -26.44 2.51
N HIS A 262 6.91 -25.11 2.65
CA HIS A 262 6.05 -24.22 1.85
C HIS A 262 4.56 -24.56 1.90
N GLN A 263 4.16 -25.33 2.92
CA GLN A 263 2.77 -25.68 3.18
C GLN A 263 2.14 -24.70 4.19
N TRP A 264 0.83 -24.55 4.10
CA TRP A 264 -0.01 -23.62 4.82
C TRP A 264 -0.74 -24.27 5.99
N GLY A 265 -0.91 -23.51 7.05
CA GLY A 265 -1.73 -23.83 8.22
C GLY A 265 -2.43 -22.59 8.77
N VAL A 266 -3.18 -22.77 9.86
CA VAL A 266 -3.92 -21.70 10.54
C VAL A 266 -3.38 -21.50 11.94
N PHE A 267 -3.14 -20.25 12.30
CA PHE A 267 -2.56 -19.82 13.56
C PHE A 267 -3.41 -18.72 14.19
N GLY A 268 -3.42 -18.62 15.52
CA GLY A 268 -4.08 -17.49 16.19
C GLY A 268 -4.49 -17.73 17.64
N GLY A 269 -5.28 -16.80 18.15
CA GLY A 269 -5.77 -16.75 19.53
C GLY A 269 -4.96 -15.79 20.42
N GLU A 270 -5.26 -15.76 21.72
CA GLU A 270 -4.52 -14.93 22.71
C GLU A 270 -3.05 -15.38 22.92
N GLY A 271 -2.62 -16.42 22.21
CA GLY A 271 -1.25 -16.88 22.10
C GLY A 271 -0.93 -17.26 20.66
N THR A 272 0.33 -17.58 20.38
CA THR A 272 0.82 -18.01 19.07
C THR A 272 0.49 -19.48 18.82
N PHE A 273 -0.78 -19.88 18.90
CA PHE A 273 -1.17 -21.28 18.77
C PHE A 273 -1.23 -21.73 17.31
N GLU A 274 -0.83 -22.98 17.07
CA GLU A 274 -1.14 -23.70 15.84
C GLU A 274 -2.57 -24.27 16.00
N LEU A 275 -3.50 -23.77 15.19
CA LEU A 275 -4.91 -24.16 15.21
C LEU A 275 -5.17 -25.26 14.17
N ILE A 276 -4.54 -25.12 13.00
CA ILE A 276 -4.49 -26.16 11.97
C ILE A 276 -3.04 -26.31 11.50
N ALA A 277 -2.52 -27.53 11.54
CA ALA A 277 -1.13 -27.83 11.21
C ALA A 277 -0.75 -27.39 9.78
N PRO A 278 0.49 -26.88 9.56
CA PRO A 278 0.94 -26.35 8.28
C PRO A 278 1.35 -27.46 7.30
N ILE A 279 0.40 -28.30 6.92
CA ILE A 279 0.60 -29.45 6.02
C ILE A 279 -0.16 -29.33 4.70
N TYR A 280 -0.91 -28.25 4.49
CA TYR A 280 -1.78 -28.07 3.33
C TYR A 280 -1.09 -27.28 2.21
N ASP A 281 -1.45 -27.54 0.96
CA ASP A 281 -0.93 -26.80 -0.20
C ASP A 281 -1.52 -25.39 -0.29
N SER A 282 -2.76 -25.21 0.17
CA SER A 282 -3.42 -23.90 0.30
C SER A 282 -4.50 -23.92 1.37
N VAL A 283 -4.78 -22.76 1.97
CA VAL A 283 -5.84 -22.54 2.95
C VAL A 283 -6.62 -21.29 2.57
N LYS A 284 -7.95 -21.34 2.66
CA LYS A 284 -8.85 -20.21 2.44
C LYS A 284 -10.01 -20.23 3.42
N TYR A 285 -10.22 -19.13 4.13
CA TYR A 285 -11.40 -18.87 4.95
C TYR A 285 -12.53 -18.31 4.09
N HIS A 286 -13.74 -18.80 4.34
CA HIS A 286 -14.98 -18.32 3.73
C HIS A 286 -15.88 -17.77 4.84
N GLU A 287 -15.86 -16.45 4.99
CA GLU A 287 -16.59 -15.74 6.05
C GLU A 287 -18.10 -16.05 6.03
N ASP A 288 -18.69 -15.98 4.83
CA ASP A 288 -20.09 -16.25 4.58
C ASP A 288 -20.56 -17.63 5.08
N ALA A 289 -19.75 -18.66 4.84
CA ALA A 289 -20.03 -20.03 5.25
C ALA A 289 -19.44 -20.40 6.61
N SER A 290 -18.69 -19.50 7.25
CA SER A 290 -17.99 -19.73 8.51
C SER A 290 -17.17 -21.03 8.50
N CYS A 291 -16.42 -21.27 7.43
CA CYS A 291 -15.60 -22.47 7.25
C CYS A 291 -14.28 -22.18 6.52
N PHE A 292 -13.37 -23.15 6.57
CA PHE A 292 -12.10 -23.15 5.85
C PHE A 292 -12.11 -24.23 4.77
N GLU A 293 -11.62 -23.85 3.60
CA GLU A 293 -11.26 -24.70 2.48
C GLU A 293 -9.75 -24.95 2.50
N LEU A 294 -9.33 -26.20 2.71
CA LEU A 294 -7.92 -26.58 2.77
C LEU A 294 -7.61 -27.64 1.71
N TRP A 295 -6.59 -27.39 0.89
CA TRP A 295 -6.20 -28.32 -0.16
C TRP A 295 -4.92 -29.07 0.20
N LEU A 296 -4.89 -30.37 -0.06
CA LEU A 296 -3.71 -31.22 0.05
C LEU A 296 -3.74 -32.27 -1.06
N GLU A 297 -2.70 -32.30 -1.90
CA GLU A 297 -2.52 -33.28 -2.98
C GLU A 297 -3.74 -33.35 -3.94
N GLY A 298 -4.35 -32.19 -4.21
CA GLY A 298 -5.52 -32.09 -5.09
C GLY A 298 -6.84 -32.57 -4.47
N LYS A 299 -6.88 -32.77 -3.16
CA LYS A 299 -8.08 -33.05 -2.38
C LYS A 299 -8.40 -31.90 -1.44
N VAL A 300 -9.68 -31.66 -1.19
CA VAL A 300 -10.14 -30.61 -0.28
C VAL A 300 -10.65 -31.19 1.03
N PHE A 301 -10.29 -30.52 2.11
CA PHE A 301 -10.71 -30.77 3.48
C PHE A 301 -11.44 -29.53 3.98
N VAL A 302 -12.53 -29.72 4.72
CA VAL A 302 -13.36 -28.61 5.21
C VAL A 302 -13.32 -28.57 6.72
N TYR A 303 -12.98 -27.40 7.25
CA TYR A 303 -12.92 -27.17 8.70
C TYR A 303 -13.92 -26.08 9.08
N ASN A 304 -14.54 -26.17 10.25
CA ASN A 304 -15.39 -25.10 10.77
C ASN A 304 -14.57 -23.98 11.45
N MET A 305 -15.27 -22.94 11.92
CA MET A 305 -14.67 -21.86 12.73
C MET A 305 -14.10 -22.32 14.09
N GLY A 306 -14.45 -23.51 14.56
CA GLY A 306 -13.83 -24.16 15.72
C GLY A 306 -12.52 -24.86 15.39
N TYR A 307 -12.05 -24.80 14.13
CA TYR A 307 -10.88 -25.52 13.62
C TYR A 307 -11.01 -27.04 13.70
N GLU A 308 -12.24 -27.54 13.66
CA GLU A 308 -12.55 -28.97 13.61
C GLU A 308 -12.82 -29.38 12.16
N ASN A 309 -12.27 -30.51 11.75
CA ASN A 309 -12.58 -31.09 10.43
C ASN A 309 -14.03 -31.57 10.44
N LEU A 310 -14.87 -31.01 9.56
CA LEU A 310 -16.31 -31.29 9.51
C LEU A 310 -16.64 -32.73 9.11
N PHE A 311 -15.72 -33.41 8.43
CA PHE A 311 -16.01 -34.69 7.78
C PHE A 311 -15.06 -35.81 8.20
N GLU A 312 -14.50 -35.75 9.42
CA GLU A 312 -13.74 -36.83 10.07
C GLU A 312 -12.78 -37.56 9.12
N GLU A 313 -11.76 -36.85 8.61
CA GLU A 313 -10.73 -37.34 7.67
C GLU A 313 -11.18 -37.58 6.21
N GLN A 314 -12.46 -37.41 5.90
CA GLN A 314 -12.89 -37.44 4.49
C GLN A 314 -12.33 -36.23 3.74
N SER A 315 -12.02 -36.48 2.48
CA SER A 315 -11.56 -35.45 1.55
C SER A 315 -12.35 -35.54 0.25
N PHE A 316 -12.46 -34.41 -0.43
CA PHE A 316 -13.34 -34.24 -1.58
C PHE A 316 -12.54 -33.83 -2.82
N ASP A 317 -13.16 -33.99 -3.98
CA ASP A 317 -12.62 -33.61 -5.29
C ASP A 317 -12.87 -32.14 -5.64
N GLY A 318 -13.74 -31.47 -4.88
CA GLY A 318 -14.15 -30.09 -5.14
C GLY A 318 -14.93 -29.49 -3.99
N PHE A 319 -14.94 -28.16 -3.95
CA PHE A 319 -15.55 -27.34 -2.91
C PHE A 319 -16.16 -26.09 -3.55
N GLU A 320 -17.34 -25.69 -3.09
CA GLU A 320 -17.97 -24.42 -3.45
C GLU A 320 -18.84 -23.91 -2.29
N VAL A 321 -18.78 -22.60 -2.03
CA VAL A 321 -19.75 -21.95 -1.14
C VAL A 321 -20.99 -21.62 -1.96
N VAL A 322 -22.14 -22.08 -1.48
CA VAL A 322 -23.43 -21.89 -2.15
C VAL A 322 -24.27 -20.94 -1.33
N PHE A 323 -24.71 -19.85 -1.95
CA PHE A 323 -25.69 -18.95 -1.35
C PHE A 323 -27.09 -19.55 -1.45
N LEU A 324 -27.72 -19.78 -0.32
CA LEU A 324 -29.08 -20.31 -0.21
C LEU A 324 -30.04 -19.20 0.21
N ASP A 325 -31.33 -19.51 0.22
CA ASP A 325 -32.46 -18.60 0.50
C ASP A 325 -32.30 -17.74 1.77
N TYR A 326 -31.79 -18.29 2.86
CA TYR A 326 -31.57 -17.56 4.13
C TYR A 326 -30.27 -17.93 4.85
N MET A 327 -29.41 -18.73 4.23
CA MET A 327 -28.15 -19.21 4.81
C MET A 327 -27.12 -19.49 3.72
N TYR A 328 -25.89 -19.79 4.13
CA TYR A 328 -24.85 -20.30 3.24
C TYR A 328 -24.65 -21.80 3.47
N GLY A 329 -24.54 -22.54 2.37
CA GLY A 329 -24.17 -23.95 2.39
C GLY A 329 -22.78 -24.16 1.82
N VAL A 330 -22.19 -25.30 2.16
CA VAL A 330 -20.94 -25.78 1.57
C VAL A 330 -21.28 -26.98 0.68
N ALA A 331 -21.04 -26.81 -0.62
CA ALA A 331 -21.10 -27.91 -1.57
C ALA A 331 -19.73 -28.58 -1.66
N VAL A 332 -19.69 -29.90 -1.47
CA VAL A 332 -18.49 -30.71 -1.67
C VAL A 332 -18.73 -31.77 -2.73
N LYS A 333 -17.71 -32.06 -3.52
CA LYS A 333 -17.79 -33.01 -4.64
C LYS A 333 -17.08 -34.31 -4.30
N SER A 334 -17.75 -35.44 -4.45
CA SER A 334 -17.14 -36.77 -4.37
C SER A 334 -17.68 -37.65 -5.49
N ASN A 335 -16.81 -38.41 -6.16
CA ASN A 335 -17.20 -39.34 -7.23
C ASN A 335 -18.07 -38.68 -8.33
N ASN A 336 -17.73 -37.46 -8.74
CA ASN A 336 -18.46 -36.65 -9.72
C ASN A 336 -19.87 -36.19 -9.31
N ALA A 337 -20.24 -36.29 -8.03
CA ALA A 337 -21.51 -35.77 -7.52
C ALA A 337 -21.26 -34.76 -6.39
N TRP A 338 -22.08 -33.72 -6.35
CA TRP A 338 -22.08 -32.67 -5.34
C TRP A 338 -23.11 -32.97 -4.27
N GLN A 339 -22.74 -32.72 -3.02
CA GLN A 339 -23.60 -32.80 -1.85
C GLN A 339 -23.49 -31.50 -1.06
N LEU A 340 -24.60 -31.10 -0.43
CA LEU A 340 -24.72 -29.80 0.23
C LEU A 340 -24.83 -29.97 1.74
N TYR A 341 -23.94 -29.29 2.47
CA TYR A 341 -23.81 -29.37 3.92
C TYR A 341 -23.85 -28.00 4.56
N ASP A 342 -24.15 -27.96 5.85
CA ASP A 342 -24.00 -26.79 6.68
C ASP A 342 -22.50 -26.54 6.92
N GLY A 343 -22.02 -25.32 6.65
CA GLY A 343 -20.60 -24.97 6.77
C GLY A 343 -20.09 -24.90 8.21
N GLN A 344 -20.98 -24.85 9.20
CA GLN A 344 -20.61 -24.78 10.61
C GLN A 344 -20.68 -26.15 11.29
N THR A 345 -21.72 -26.94 11.00
CA THR A 345 -21.96 -28.23 11.67
C THR A 345 -21.56 -29.44 10.84
N GLY A 346 -21.43 -29.30 9.51
CA GLY A 346 -21.23 -30.43 8.60
C GLY A 346 -22.49 -31.27 8.39
N ASP A 347 -23.64 -30.82 8.88
CA ASP A 347 -24.91 -31.54 8.70
C ASP A 347 -25.37 -31.46 7.24
N LEU A 348 -25.90 -32.58 6.72
CA LEU A 348 -26.44 -32.61 5.38
C LEU A 348 -27.70 -31.73 5.27
N LEU A 349 -27.66 -30.74 4.39
CA LEU A 349 -28.76 -29.78 4.22
C LEU A 349 -29.89 -30.32 3.33
N VAL A 350 -29.55 -31.08 2.29
CA VAL A 350 -30.54 -31.74 1.42
C VAL A 350 -30.15 -33.19 1.17
N LYS A 351 -31.15 -34.08 1.19
CA LYS A 351 -30.93 -35.50 0.86
C LYS A 351 -30.62 -35.64 -0.63
N GLY A 352 -29.60 -36.44 -0.94
CA GLY A 352 -29.22 -36.75 -2.30
C GLY A 352 -27.93 -36.04 -2.73
N SER A 353 -27.68 -36.06 -4.03
CA SER A 353 -26.51 -35.49 -4.66
C SER A 353 -26.83 -35.09 -6.10
N ALA A 354 -26.14 -34.10 -6.65
CA ALA A 354 -26.36 -33.62 -8.01
C ALA A 354 -25.06 -33.54 -8.83
N PRO A 355 -25.10 -33.72 -10.16
CA PRO A 355 -23.90 -33.60 -11.01
C PRO A 355 -23.39 -32.15 -11.14
N THR A 356 -24.24 -31.15 -10.88
CA THR A 356 -23.92 -29.72 -10.96
C THR A 356 -24.38 -28.97 -9.71
N ILE A 357 -23.83 -27.78 -9.47
CA ILE A 357 -24.25 -26.91 -8.35
C ILE A 357 -25.66 -26.37 -8.57
N ASP A 358 -26.02 -25.99 -9.81
CA ASP A 358 -27.37 -25.53 -10.13
C ASP A 358 -28.43 -26.59 -9.80
N GLU A 359 -28.18 -27.85 -10.19
CA GLU A 359 -29.06 -28.96 -9.85
C GLU A 359 -29.07 -29.24 -8.33
N LEU A 360 -27.96 -29.01 -7.63
CA LEU A 360 -27.90 -29.12 -6.16
C LEU A 360 -28.74 -28.03 -5.47
N ILE A 361 -28.72 -26.81 -6.02
CA ILE A 361 -29.57 -25.70 -5.56
C ILE A 361 -31.05 -26.02 -5.84
N GLU A 362 -31.38 -26.58 -7.00
CA GLU A 362 -32.74 -27.02 -7.31
C GLU A 362 -33.23 -28.08 -6.30
N LEU A 363 -32.38 -29.06 -5.93
CA LEU A 363 -32.70 -30.03 -4.88
C LEU A 363 -33.00 -29.32 -3.55
N TRP A 364 -32.19 -28.34 -3.16
CA TRP A 364 -32.45 -27.54 -1.96
C TRP A 364 -33.78 -26.79 -2.03
N LEU A 365 -34.07 -26.11 -3.15
CA LEU A 365 -35.30 -25.32 -3.30
C LEU A 365 -36.56 -26.19 -3.23
N ASN A 366 -36.50 -27.43 -3.73
CA ASN A 366 -37.63 -28.36 -3.74
C ASN A 366 -37.70 -29.27 -2.50
N ARG A 367 -36.84 -29.07 -1.49
CA ARG A 367 -36.74 -29.95 -0.31
C ARG A 367 -38.03 -30.13 0.49
N PHE A 368 -38.97 -29.20 0.36
CA PHE A 368 -40.25 -29.20 1.07
C PHE A 368 -41.40 -29.80 0.26
N ASP A 369 -41.21 -30.11 -1.02
CA ASP A 369 -42.27 -30.68 -1.87
C ASP A 369 -42.43 -32.20 -1.69
N GLU A 370 -41.54 -32.84 -0.92
CA GLU A 370 -41.53 -34.29 -0.65
C GLU A 370 -41.92 -34.68 0.80
N GLU A 371 -42.33 -33.72 1.64
CA GLU A 371 -42.97 -33.98 2.96
C GLU A 371 -44.50 -34.05 2.84
#